data_AF-A0ABD3PBV8-F1
#
_entry.id   AF-A0ABD3PBV8-F1
#
_cell.length_a   1.000
_cell.length_b   1.000
_cell.length_c   1.000
_cell.angle_alpha   90.00
_cell.angle_beta   90.00
_cell.angle_gamma   90.00
#
_symmetry.space_group_name_H-M   'P 1'
#
loop_
_entity.id
_entity.type
_entity.pdbx_description
1 polymer ?
#
loop_
_entity_poly.entity_id
_entity_poly.type
_entity_poly.pdbx_seq_one_letter_code
_entity_poly.pdbx_strand_id
1 'polypeptide(L)'
;MTRIHKSSNSRSLPSASRRDSLFWLAAVTIFLTAASSRLFTSPSLESEIKTREDFNSIIQWDEPQPTLYEQLGIDAYSHQNINTSGHHKIYKYISPYEQRFPNYKRPYWAEKTIPYNNNVPTNKQICFVHVGKAGGSTIGCSLGFSLHCSEDEQSIPGLLPIITTHAFHRGVFDCKEDAAYYLFVIRDPLARVMSAFNYNRPGADKEEPKSEVFRAGTQDFYVKCPYWTLNDVAQNGLLSNGEASVECRRKARQALQGVKEFVPHWFFNFQYYYEFISQDVLRGKMLVIRNEHIVDDWNSIEGMLGGHNNVMDPSLLPANNVHNKNSTDLYLSEGSRFALCKALCNEIQVYKAILRSALNLMEEDVHISLEELRLQCPVEAASEVCDAEKPDITEKILDRKGC
;
A
#
# COMPACT_ATOMS: atom_id res chain seq x y z
N MET A 1 15.09 44.64 -53.15
CA MET A 1 15.78 43.39 -52.76
C MET A 1 15.28 43.03 -51.37
N THR A 2 14.60 41.94 -51.04
CA THR A 2 14.03 40.82 -51.81
C THR A 2 12.90 40.26 -50.92
N ARG A 3 11.68 40.13 -51.47
CA ARG A 3 10.50 39.52 -50.82
C ARG A 3 10.70 38.01 -50.70
N ILE A 4 10.29 37.41 -49.58
CA ILE A 4 10.13 35.96 -49.46
C ILE A 4 8.65 35.63 -49.33
N HIS A 5 8.17 34.86 -50.31
CA HIS A 5 6.82 34.33 -50.45
C HIS A 5 6.56 33.18 -49.45
N LYS A 6 5.38 33.19 -48.82
CA LYS A 6 4.78 31.98 -48.21
C LYS A 6 3.98 31.26 -49.29
N SER A 7 4.33 30.00 -49.60
CA SER A 7 3.49 29.09 -50.39
C SER A 7 2.86 28.05 -49.47
N SER A 8 1.53 28.04 -49.44
CA SER A 8 0.67 27.01 -48.89
C SER A 8 0.72 25.75 -49.75
N ASN A 9 1.06 24.59 -49.16
CA ASN A 9 0.88 23.29 -49.78
C ASN A 9 -0.23 22.54 -49.04
N SER A 10 -1.41 22.46 -49.67
CA SER A 10 -2.50 21.57 -49.31
C SER A 10 -2.20 20.17 -49.86
N ARG A 11 -2.02 19.18 -48.96
CA ARG A 11 -2.04 17.76 -49.34
C ARG A 11 -3.44 17.21 -49.17
N SER A 12 -4.01 16.76 -50.29
CA SER A 12 -5.20 15.95 -50.39
C SER A 12 -4.97 14.55 -49.82
N LEU A 13 -5.91 14.10 -48.98
CA LEU A 13 -6.03 12.72 -48.53
C LEU A 13 -6.77 11.89 -49.60
N PRO A 14 -6.34 10.65 -49.89
CA PRO A 14 -7.07 9.79 -50.80
C PRO A 14 -8.29 9.14 -50.13
N SER A 15 -9.35 9.07 -50.94
CA SER A 15 -10.65 8.46 -50.72
C SER A 15 -10.59 6.99 -50.30
N ALA A 16 -11.29 6.64 -49.22
CA ALA A 16 -11.58 5.26 -48.85
C ALA A 16 -12.67 4.69 -49.78
N SER A 17 -12.33 3.63 -50.53
CA SER A 17 -13.30 2.86 -51.31
C SER A 17 -13.98 1.81 -50.43
N ARG A 18 -15.31 1.90 -50.38
CA ARG A 18 -16.24 0.82 -49.97
C ARG A 18 -16.36 -0.24 -51.07
N ARG A 19 -16.71 -1.48 -50.64
CA ARG A 19 -17.05 -2.74 -51.35
C ARG A 19 -16.00 -3.82 -51.04
N ASP A 20 -16.28 -5.04 -50.59
CA ASP A 20 -17.47 -5.90 -50.43
C ASP A 20 -17.12 -6.93 -49.32
N SER A 21 -17.97 -7.21 -48.32
CA SER A 21 -19.04 -8.23 -48.29
C SER A 21 -18.60 -9.71 -48.39
N LEU A 22 -18.94 -10.46 -47.34
CA LEU A 22 -19.32 -11.89 -47.28
C LEU A 22 -18.25 -13.00 -47.16
N PHE A 23 -18.67 -14.06 -46.43
CA PHE A 23 -18.06 -15.37 -46.13
C PHE A 23 -17.04 -15.35 -44.96
N TRP A 24 -17.31 -15.92 -43.77
CA TRP A 24 -17.77 -17.29 -43.48
C TRP A 24 -18.47 -17.40 -42.11
N LEU A 25 -19.49 -18.26 -42.06
CA LEU A 25 -20.16 -18.76 -40.86
C LEU A 25 -20.26 -20.29 -40.99
N ALA A 26 -20.04 -20.98 -39.87
CA ALA A 26 -20.39 -22.38 -39.53
C ALA A 26 -19.47 -23.55 -39.93
N ALA A 27 -18.96 -24.25 -38.90
CA ALA A 27 -19.15 -25.69 -38.58
C ALA A 27 -18.05 -26.15 -37.57
N VAL A 28 -18.30 -26.22 -36.26
CA VAL A 28 -18.72 -27.41 -35.47
C VAL A 28 -18.29 -28.75 -36.08
N THR A 29 -17.48 -29.55 -35.35
CA THR A 29 -17.73 -30.96 -34.93
C THR A 29 -16.45 -31.63 -34.37
N ILE A 30 -16.49 -31.98 -33.07
CA ILE A 30 -15.95 -33.17 -32.36
C ILE A 30 -14.48 -33.58 -32.55
N PHE A 31 -13.71 -33.54 -31.44
CA PHE A 31 -12.85 -34.67 -31.03
C PHE A 31 -12.85 -34.82 -29.50
N LEU A 32 -13.44 -35.93 -29.06
CA LEU A 32 -13.40 -36.50 -27.71
C LEU A 32 -12.31 -37.58 -27.72
N THR A 33 -11.24 -37.41 -26.95
CA THR A 33 -10.43 -38.55 -26.48
C THR A 33 -9.82 -38.26 -25.12
N ALA A 34 -10.40 -38.96 -24.15
CA ALA A 34 -9.86 -39.43 -22.87
C ALA A 34 -8.33 -39.40 -22.68
N ALA A 35 -7.90 -38.78 -21.58
CA ALA A 35 -6.75 -39.20 -20.78
C ALA A 35 -6.99 -38.69 -19.33
N SER A 36 -7.53 -39.56 -18.48
CA SER A 36 -6.80 -40.27 -17.44
C SER A 36 -6.69 -39.47 -16.14
N SER A 37 -7.67 -39.74 -15.29
CA SER A 37 -7.80 -39.41 -13.89
C SER A 37 -6.60 -39.91 -13.08
N ARG A 38 -5.82 -38.98 -12.52
CA ARG A 38 -5.12 -39.19 -11.25
C ARG A 38 -5.68 -38.19 -10.24
N LEU A 39 -6.59 -38.71 -9.42
CA LEU A 39 -7.10 -38.09 -8.21
C LEU A 39 -5.94 -37.91 -7.23
N PHE A 40 -5.43 -36.69 -7.11
CA PHE A 40 -4.83 -36.22 -5.87
C PHE A 40 -5.97 -35.61 -5.05
N THR A 41 -6.50 -36.37 -4.10
CA THR A 41 -7.33 -35.82 -3.03
C THR A 41 -6.41 -35.04 -2.10
N SER A 42 -6.28 -33.73 -2.33
CA SER A 42 -5.84 -32.81 -1.29
C SER A 42 -6.92 -32.78 -0.20
N PRO A 43 -6.58 -32.75 1.10
CA PRO A 43 -7.58 -32.50 2.12
C PRO A 43 -8.23 -31.16 1.82
N SER A 44 -9.54 -31.15 1.63
CA SER A 44 -10.34 -29.94 1.61
C SER A 44 -10.16 -29.27 2.97
N LEU A 45 -9.38 -28.19 2.98
CA LEU A 45 -9.46 -27.19 4.03
C LEU A 45 -10.86 -26.57 3.87
N GLU A 46 -11.87 -27.19 4.50
CA GLU A 46 -13.18 -26.57 4.64
C GLU A 46 -12.94 -25.23 5.34
N SER A 47 -13.08 -24.16 4.57
CA SER A 47 -13.07 -22.80 5.07
C SER A 47 -14.23 -22.68 6.04
N GLU A 48 -13.90 -22.67 7.32
CA GLU A 48 -14.79 -22.26 8.40
C GLU A 48 -15.25 -20.83 8.06
N ILE A 49 -16.45 -20.70 7.49
CA ILE A 49 -17.08 -19.41 7.21
C ILE A 49 -17.38 -18.82 8.57
N LYS A 50 -16.49 -17.96 9.07
CA LYS A 50 -16.74 -17.16 10.26
C LYS A 50 -17.83 -16.16 9.94
N THR A 51 -19.05 -16.48 10.29
CA THR A 51 -20.14 -15.51 10.25
C THR A 51 -19.95 -14.51 11.40
N ARG A 52 -20.54 -13.31 11.28
CA ARG A 52 -20.57 -12.32 12.36
C ARG A 52 -21.17 -12.89 13.66
N GLU A 53 -22.00 -13.93 13.55
CA GLU A 53 -22.58 -14.64 14.69
C GLU A 53 -21.53 -15.47 15.45
N ASP A 54 -20.54 -16.05 14.77
CA ASP A 54 -19.45 -16.80 15.42
C ASP A 54 -18.54 -15.88 16.22
N PHE A 55 -18.24 -14.68 15.71
CA PHE A 55 -17.46 -13.69 16.45
C PHE A 55 -18.24 -13.12 17.66
N ASN A 56 -19.55 -12.93 17.51
CA ASN A 56 -20.41 -12.51 18.60
C ASN A 56 -20.65 -13.62 19.65
N SER A 57 -20.58 -14.91 19.26
CA SER A 57 -20.76 -16.05 20.18
C SER A 57 -19.55 -16.34 21.07
N ILE A 58 -18.36 -15.88 20.67
CA ILE A 58 -17.13 -15.93 21.48
C ILE A 58 -17.14 -14.85 22.57
N ILE A 59 -18.03 -13.86 22.47
CA ILE A 59 -18.22 -12.81 23.47
C ILE A 59 -19.48 -13.17 24.28
N GLN A 60 -19.33 -14.03 25.29
CA GLN A 60 -20.34 -14.14 26.34
C GLN A 60 -20.52 -12.77 27.00
N TRP A 61 -21.71 -12.19 26.88
CA TRP A 61 -22.08 -10.92 27.49
C TRP A 61 -22.35 -11.11 28.99
N ASP A 62 -21.31 -11.45 29.75
CA ASP A 62 -21.28 -11.38 31.21
C ASP A 62 -20.85 -9.97 31.63
N GLU A 63 -21.80 -9.23 32.21
CA GLU A 63 -21.68 -7.85 32.74
C GLU A 63 -21.16 -6.79 31.73
N PRO A 64 -21.60 -5.52 31.82
CA PRO A 64 -21.02 -4.46 31.01
C PRO A 64 -19.55 -4.30 31.39
N GLN A 65 -18.65 -4.85 30.56
CA GLN A 65 -17.22 -4.68 30.73
C GLN A 65 -16.89 -3.19 30.62
N PRO A 66 -16.00 -2.65 31.48
CA PRO A 66 -15.57 -1.27 31.37
C PRO A 66 -15.00 -1.03 29.98
N THR A 67 -15.36 0.10 29.39
CA THR A 67 -14.84 0.56 28.09
C THR A 67 -13.31 0.62 28.13
N LEU A 68 -12.66 0.56 26.97
CA LEU A 68 -11.20 0.70 26.93
C LEU A 68 -10.74 2.05 27.51
N TYR A 69 -11.54 3.10 27.38
CA TYR A 69 -11.32 4.39 28.05
C TYR A 69 -11.25 4.23 29.57
N GLU A 70 -12.24 3.56 30.18
CA GLU A 70 -12.29 3.32 31.62
C GLU A 70 -11.15 2.41 32.09
N GLN A 71 -10.83 1.35 31.33
CA GLN A 71 -9.70 0.46 31.62
C GLN A 71 -8.36 1.20 31.60
N LEU A 72 -8.21 2.17 30.70
CA LEU A 72 -6.99 2.96 30.58
C LEU A 72 -6.97 4.19 31.50
N GLY A 73 -8.06 4.46 32.23
CA GLY A 73 -8.22 5.67 33.04
C GLY A 73 -8.17 6.95 32.20
N ILE A 74 -8.60 6.89 30.95
CA ILE A 74 -8.65 8.02 30.02
C ILE A 74 -10.06 8.58 30.02
N ASP A 75 -10.21 9.85 30.37
CA ASP A 75 -11.47 10.54 30.21
C ASP A 75 -11.74 10.75 28.70
N ALA A 76 -12.78 10.10 28.19
CA ALA A 76 -13.15 10.11 26.78
C ALA A 76 -13.33 11.53 26.20
N TYR A 77 -13.58 12.54 27.05
CA TYR A 77 -13.85 13.92 26.64
C TYR A 77 -12.73 14.93 26.93
N SER A 78 -11.63 14.54 27.58
CA SER A 78 -10.60 15.53 27.98
C SER A 78 -9.76 16.09 26.82
N HIS A 79 -10.00 15.65 25.59
CA HIS A 79 -9.24 16.07 24.40
C HIS A 79 -9.73 17.39 23.78
N GLN A 80 -10.89 17.92 24.18
CA GLN A 80 -11.48 19.12 23.54
C GLN A 80 -10.80 20.46 23.90
N ASN A 81 -9.77 20.48 24.75
CA ASN A 81 -9.13 21.73 25.19
C ASN A 81 -7.60 21.67 25.25
N ILE A 82 -6.93 21.02 24.29
CA ILE A 82 -5.49 21.26 24.11
C ILE A 82 -5.34 22.55 23.30
N ASN A 83 -5.47 23.70 23.96
CA ASN A 83 -5.03 24.99 23.43
C ASN A 83 -3.50 24.91 23.24
N THR A 84 -3.05 24.52 22.04
CA THR A 84 -1.63 24.39 21.69
C THR A 84 -1.02 25.75 21.37
N SER A 85 -0.93 26.64 22.35
CA SER A 85 -0.02 27.78 22.24
C SER A 85 1.40 27.34 22.63
N GLY A 86 2.19 26.95 21.62
CA GLY A 86 3.63 27.29 21.61
C GLY A 86 4.67 26.18 21.54
N HIS A 87 4.43 24.93 21.93
CA HIS A 87 5.45 23.88 21.81
C HIS A 87 4.84 22.49 21.59
N HIS A 88 5.15 21.84 20.46
CA HIS A 88 4.84 20.43 20.24
C HIS A 88 5.52 19.60 21.35
N LYS A 89 4.72 19.03 22.26
CA LYS A 89 5.24 18.12 23.28
C LYS A 89 5.55 16.79 22.59
N ILE A 90 6.83 16.51 22.39
CA ILE A 90 7.28 15.18 21.95
C ILE A 90 7.23 14.24 23.16
N TYR A 91 6.43 13.18 23.07
CA TYR A 91 6.32 12.22 24.15
C TYR A 91 7.45 11.19 24.08
N LYS A 92 8.20 11.08 25.17
CA LYS A 92 9.26 10.08 25.31
C LYS A 92 8.66 8.77 25.79
N TYR A 93 8.88 7.72 25.01
CA TYR A 93 8.59 6.33 25.36
C TYR A 93 9.80 5.47 25.05
N ILE A 94 9.83 4.27 25.62
CA ILE A 94 10.92 3.32 25.39
C ILE A 94 10.72 2.68 24.02
N SER A 95 11.43 3.20 23.01
CA SER A 95 11.38 2.73 21.63
C SER A 95 11.93 1.29 21.49
N PRO A 96 11.12 0.31 21.07
CA PRO A 96 11.61 -1.03 20.71
C PRO A 96 12.75 -1.00 19.71
N TYR A 97 12.74 -0.06 18.76
CA TYR A 97 13.82 0.15 17.80
C TYR A 97 15.13 0.55 18.49
N GLU A 98 15.12 1.59 19.33
CA GLU A 98 16.33 2.03 20.04
C GLU A 98 16.81 0.98 21.07
N GLN A 99 15.92 0.15 21.61
CA GLN A 99 16.30 -0.99 22.45
C GLN A 99 17.06 -2.06 21.66
N ARG A 100 16.59 -2.39 20.45
CA ARG A 100 17.26 -3.34 19.56
C ARG A 100 18.56 -2.79 18.98
N PHE A 101 18.61 -1.47 18.77
CA PHE A 101 19.74 -0.79 18.15
C PHE A 101 20.20 0.40 19.00
N PRO A 102 20.93 0.18 20.12
CA PRO A 102 21.27 1.24 21.08
C PRO A 102 22.07 2.42 20.50
N ASN A 103 22.76 2.20 19.39
CA ASN A 103 23.57 3.22 18.70
C ASN A 103 22.77 4.04 17.68
N TYR A 104 21.52 3.68 17.43
CA TYR A 104 20.66 4.34 16.48
C TYR A 104 19.52 5.06 17.20
N LYS A 105 19.13 6.19 16.63
CA LYS A 105 17.93 6.91 17.07
C LYS A 105 16.79 6.60 16.15
N ARG A 106 15.60 6.42 16.73
CA ARG A 106 14.39 6.35 15.91
C ARG A 106 14.27 7.67 15.14
N PRO A 107 13.85 7.63 13.89
CA PRO A 107 13.67 8.84 13.10
C PRO A 107 12.49 9.65 13.63
N TYR A 108 12.56 10.98 13.47
CA TYR A 108 11.54 11.92 13.95
C TYR A 108 10.12 11.58 13.45
N TRP A 109 10.00 11.03 12.23
CA TRP A 109 8.70 10.67 11.67
C TRP A 109 7.99 9.55 12.44
N ALA A 110 8.74 8.69 13.14
CA ALA A 110 8.19 7.61 13.96
C ALA A 110 7.73 8.10 15.34
N GLU A 111 7.99 9.37 15.67
CA GLU A 111 7.64 9.96 16.95
C GLU A 111 6.19 10.41 16.97
N LYS A 112 5.56 10.18 18.12
CA LYS A 112 4.18 10.55 18.39
C LYS A 112 4.12 11.93 19.06
N THR A 113 3.35 12.84 18.49
CA THR A 113 3.16 14.23 18.92
C THR A 113 1.94 14.42 19.82
N ILE A 114 1.02 13.46 19.81
CA ILE A 114 -0.11 13.42 20.74
C ILE A 114 0.26 12.68 22.02
N PRO A 115 -0.44 12.95 23.15
CA PRO A 115 -0.19 12.26 24.42
C PRO A 115 -0.04 10.75 24.27
N TYR A 116 1.22 10.29 24.35
CA TYR A 116 1.52 8.87 24.46
C TYR A 116 1.21 8.47 25.89
N ASN A 117 0.14 7.70 26.08
CA ASN A 117 -0.11 7.10 27.38
C ASN A 117 0.83 5.89 27.54
N ASN A 118 1.96 6.10 28.26
CA ASN A 118 2.92 5.05 28.60
C ASN A 118 2.29 3.89 29.40
N ASN A 119 1.06 4.05 29.88
CA ASN A 119 0.34 3.04 30.63
C ASN A 119 -0.52 2.12 29.73
N VAL A 120 -0.61 2.35 28.41
CA VAL A 120 -1.31 1.40 27.53
C VAL A 120 -0.55 0.06 27.55
N PRO A 121 -1.15 -1.02 28.10
CA PRO A 121 -0.48 -2.31 28.19
C PRO A 121 -0.15 -2.84 26.80
N THR A 122 0.97 -3.56 26.63
CA THR A 122 1.42 -4.01 25.31
C THR A 122 0.40 -4.88 24.58
N ASN A 123 -0.36 -5.71 25.31
CA ASN A 123 -1.46 -6.51 24.79
C ASN A 123 -2.72 -5.69 24.41
N LYS A 124 -2.67 -4.36 24.50
CA LYS A 124 -3.67 -3.41 23.99
C LYS A 124 -3.09 -2.44 22.95
N GLN A 125 -1.78 -2.47 22.71
CA GLN A 125 -1.12 -1.56 21.79
C GLN A 125 -1.32 -1.98 20.33
N ILE A 126 -1.45 -0.99 19.45
CA ILE A 126 -1.46 -1.17 18.00
C ILE A 126 -0.13 -0.70 17.42
N CYS A 127 0.47 -1.52 16.57
CA CYS A 127 1.61 -1.17 15.73
C CYS A 127 1.13 -0.67 14.37
N PHE A 128 1.43 0.57 14.03
CA PHE A 128 1.13 1.15 12.72
C PHE A 128 2.12 0.67 11.65
N VAL A 129 1.64 -0.03 10.62
CA VAL A 129 2.45 -0.52 9.50
C VAL A 129 2.25 0.36 8.27
N HIS A 130 3.19 1.29 8.07
CA HIS A 130 3.15 2.23 6.96
C HIS A 130 3.84 1.66 5.72
N VAL A 131 3.04 1.22 4.74
CA VAL A 131 3.54 0.87 3.41
C VAL A 131 3.62 2.11 2.53
N GLY A 132 4.78 2.33 1.91
CA GLY A 132 5.05 3.52 1.12
C GLY A 132 3.98 3.83 0.08
N LYS A 133 3.50 5.09 0.06
CA LYS A 133 2.51 5.60 -0.91
C LYS A 133 1.15 4.90 -0.89
N ALA A 134 0.85 4.19 0.18
CA ALA A 134 -0.47 3.63 0.45
C ALA A 134 -1.35 4.53 1.34
N GLY A 135 -1.04 5.83 1.46
CA GLY A 135 -1.79 6.74 2.34
C GLY A 135 -1.28 6.81 3.78
N GLY A 136 -0.17 6.12 4.10
CA GLY A 136 0.33 6.05 5.47
C GLY A 136 0.82 7.37 6.08
N SER A 137 1.18 8.38 5.29
CA SER A 137 1.39 9.74 5.83
C SER A 137 0.09 10.35 6.35
N THR A 138 -0.98 10.33 5.55
CA THR A 138 -2.30 10.80 5.95
C THR A 138 -2.77 10.11 7.24
N ILE A 139 -2.75 8.78 7.26
CA ILE A 139 -3.15 8.01 8.44
C ILE A 139 -2.20 8.24 9.61
N GLY A 140 -0.89 8.27 9.36
CA GLY A 140 0.12 8.52 10.39
C GLY A 140 -0.11 9.86 11.10
N CYS A 141 -0.41 10.92 10.35
CA CYS A 141 -0.75 12.23 10.91
C CYS A 141 -2.05 12.19 11.72
N SER A 142 -3.09 11.55 11.21
CA SER A 142 -4.35 11.35 11.95
C SER A 142 -4.15 10.57 13.26
N LEU A 143 -3.22 9.62 13.30
CA LEU A 143 -2.82 8.87 14.50
C LEU A 143 -1.86 9.64 15.43
N GLY A 144 -1.41 10.83 15.01
CA GLY A 144 -0.51 11.68 15.77
C GLY A 144 0.98 11.34 15.65
N PHE A 145 1.42 10.65 14.59
CA PHE A 145 2.85 10.51 14.25
C PHE A 145 3.33 11.69 13.39
N SER A 146 4.62 12.00 13.43
CA SER A 146 5.21 13.11 12.64
C SER A 146 5.51 12.76 11.16
N LEU A 147 4.64 11.98 10.52
CA LEU A 147 4.85 11.38 9.20
C LEU A 147 4.57 12.35 8.03
N HIS A 148 5.39 13.39 7.90
CA HIS A 148 5.23 14.48 6.92
C HIS A 148 3.98 15.34 7.14
N CYS A 149 3.55 15.48 8.39
CA CYS A 149 2.42 16.32 8.75
C CYS A 149 2.83 17.78 8.73
N SER A 150 1.97 18.64 8.20
CA SER A 150 2.05 20.08 8.43
C SER A 150 1.81 20.40 9.92
N GLU A 151 2.31 21.53 10.41
CA GLU A 151 2.08 21.96 11.80
C GLU A 151 0.58 22.14 12.13
N ASP A 152 -0.23 22.40 11.10
CA ASP A 152 -1.68 22.58 11.19
C ASP A 152 -2.47 21.26 11.15
N GLU A 153 -1.83 20.12 10.82
CA GLU A 153 -2.48 18.82 10.78
C GLU A 153 -2.79 18.31 12.18
N GLN A 154 -4.06 18.37 12.55
CA GLN A 154 -4.54 17.85 13.82
C GLN A 154 -4.72 16.34 13.74
N SER A 155 -4.27 15.65 14.79
CA SER A 155 -4.67 14.28 15.03
C SER A 155 -6.19 14.20 15.16
N ILE A 156 -6.76 13.14 14.65
CA ILE A 156 -8.19 12.88 14.78
C ILE A 156 -8.40 12.35 16.20
N PRO A 157 -9.46 12.76 16.92
CA PRO A 157 -9.75 12.18 18.23
C PRO A 157 -10.14 10.69 18.08
N GLY A 158 -10.17 9.93 19.18
CA GLY A 158 -10.61 8.53 19.17
C GLY A 158 -9.66 7.57 19.89
N LEU A 159 -10.08 6.32 20.05
CA LEU A 159 -9.25 5.29 20.69
C LEU A 159 -8.09 4.87 19.80
N LEU A 160 -8.32 4.77 18.49
CA LEU A 160 -7.33 4.27 17.55
C LEU A 160 -6.04 5.12 17.57
N PRO A 161 -6.08 6.47 17.50
CA PRO A 161 -4.92 7.32 17.74
C PRO A 161 -4.28 7.08 19.09
N ILE A 162 -5.05 6.94 20.18
CA ILE A 162 -4.51 6.79 21.53
C ILE A 162 -3.68 5.51 21.68
N ILE A 163 -4.25 4.37 21.25
CA ILE A 163 -3.64 3.05 21.49
C ILE A 163 -2.66 2.61 20.39
N THR A 164 -2.59 3.34 19.26
CA THR A 164 -1.57 3.12 18.23
C THR A 164 -0.26 3.77 18.66
N THR A 165 0.60 3.01 19.34
CA THR A 165 1.76 3.54 20.07
C THR A 165 3.04 3.58 19.25
N HIS A 166 3.16 2.69 18.27
CA HIS A 166 4.41 2.44 17.54
C HIS A 166 4.19 2.44 16.04
N ALA A 167 5.27 2.60 15.27
CA ALA A 167 5.23 2.56 13.81
C ALA A 167 6.31 1.64 13.22
N PHE A 168 6.01 1.08 12.06
CA PHE A 168 6.92 0.33 11.21
C PHE A 168 6.92 0.91 9.80
N HIS A 169 8.07 1.44 9.36
CA HIS A 169 8.25 1.96 8.02
C HIS A 169 9.72 1.89 7.59
N ARG A 170 9.98 1.46 6.34
CA ARG A 170 11.30 1.47 5.68
C ARG A 170 12.46 0.91 6.52
N GLY A 171 12.24 -0.25 7.15
CA GLY A 171 13.25 -0.92 7.98
C GLY A 171 13.28 -0.47 9.43
N VAL A 172 12.69 0.66 9.77
CA VAL A 172 12.53 1.09 11.17
C VAL A 172 11.32 0.39 11.75
N PHE A 173 11.53 -0.80 12.28
CA PHE A 173 10.52 -1.54 13.04
C PHE A 173 10.54 -1.04 14.48
N ASP A 174 9.65 -0.12 14.87
CA ASP A 174 9.57 0.36 16.27
C ASP A 174 8.46 -0.33 17.06
N CYS A 175 8.01 -1.51 16.62
CA CYS A 175 6.91 -2.21 17.25
C CYS A 175 7.40 -3.25 18.28
N LYS A 176 6.52 -3.51 19.25
CA LYS A 176 6.62 -4.67 20.15
C LYS A 176 6.14 -5.92 19.40
N GLU A 177 6.75 -7.07 19.67
CA GLU A 177 6.41 -8.35 19.04
C GLU A 177 5.10 -8.92 19.59
N ASP A 178 4.75 -8.55 20.82
CA ASP A 178 3.53 -8.92 21.54
C ASP A 178 2.45 -7.83 21.45
N ALA A 179 2.53 -6.93 20.47
CA ALA A 179 1.46 -5.97 20.19
C ALA A 179 0.12 -6.70 19.98
N ALA A 180 -0.97 -6.02 20.37
CA ALA A 180 -2.32 -6.54 20.20
C ALA A 180 -2.68 -6.68 18.73
N TYR A 181 -2.39 -5.63 17.96
CA TYR A 181 -2.71 -5.56 16.53
C TYR A 181 -1.61 -4.88 15.71
N TYR A 182 -1.60 -5.19 14.42
CA TYR A 182 -0.81 -4.51 13.38
C TYR A 182 -1.77 -3.85 12.39
N LEU A 183 -1.74 -2.53 12.33
CA LEU A 183 -2.58 -1.71 11.47
C LEU A 183 -1.87 -1.42 10.15
N PHE A 184 -2.21 -2.15 9.10
CA PHE A 184 -1.70 -1.93 7.76
C PHE A 184 -2.50 -0.82 7.06
N VAL A 185 -1.80 0.09 6.39
CA VAL A 185 -2.43 0.93 5.37
C VAL A 185 -2.06 0.39 4.01
N ILE A 186 -3.07 0.02 3.24
CA ILE A 186 -2.91 -0.55 1.90
C ILE A 186 -3.62 0.30 0.86
N ARG A 187 -3.29 0.03 -0.39
CA ARG A 187 -3.80 0.73 -1.57
C ARG A 187 -3.73 -0.24 -2.74
N ASP A 188 -4.58 -0.04 -3.74
CA ASP A 188 -4.47 -0.77 -5.01
C ASP A 188 -2.99 -0.83 -5.47
N PRO A 189 -2.43 -2.03 -5.71
CA PRO A 189 -1.01 -2.20 -6.03
C PRO A 189 -0.55 -1.36 -7.23
N LEU A 190 -1.36 -1.24 -8.28
CA LEU A 190 -1.02 -0.47 -9.48
C LEU A 190 -1.00 1.03 -9.18
N ALA A 191 -2.04 1.55 -8.51
CA ALA A 191 -2.12 2.94 -8.09
C ALA A 191 -0.98 3.31 -7.12
N ARG A 192 -0.61 2.38 -6.23
CA ARG A 192 0.51 2.55 -5.30
C ARG A 192 1.84 2.66 -6.05
N VAL A 193 2.15 1.75 -6.99
CA VAL A 193 3.42 1.84 -7.72
C VAL A 193 3.51 3.08 -8.58
N MET A 194 2.40 3.54 -9.17
CA MET A 194 2.33 4.79 -9.91
C MET A 194 2.60 5.99 -9.01
N SER A 195 1.97 6.04 -7.84
CA SER A 195 2.21 7.09 -6.85
C SER A 195 3.66 7.11 -6.36
N ALA A 196 4.27 5.94 -6.14
CA ALA A 196 5.67 5.79 -5.78
C ALA A 196 6.63 6.23 -6.89
N PHE A 197 6.39 5.81 -8.12
CA PHE A 197 7.22 6.20 -9.26
C PHE A 197 7.25 7.72 -9.42
N ASN A 198 6.09 8.37 -9.38
CA ASN A 198 6.01 9.82 -9.55
C ASN A 198 6.63 10.58 -8.38
N TYR A 199 6.44 10.09 -7.15
CA TYR A 199 7.04 10.69 -5.96
C TYR A 199 8.57 10.59 -5.96
N ASN A 200 9.13 9.48 -6.44
CA ASN A 200 10.58 9.27 -6.46
C ASN A 200 11.27 9.84 -7.71
N ARG A 201 10.53 10.42 -8.66
CA ARG A 201 11.09 10.93 -9.91
C ARG A 201 11.96 12.17 -9.63
N PRO A 202 13.22 12.23 -10.13
CA PRO A 202 14.06 13.41 -9.99
C PRO A 202 13.38 14.68 -10.52
N GLY A 203 13.46 15.77 -9.76
CA GLY A 203 12.87 17.06 -10.10
C GLY A 203 11.35 17.19 -9.85
N ALA A 204 10.69 16.16 -9.32
CA ALA A 204 9.28 16.25 -8.89
C ALA A 204 9.12 17.14 -7.63
N ASP A 205 10.07 17.05 -6.70
CA ASP A 205 10.13 17.88 -5.50
C ASP A 205 11.28 18.90 -5.58
N LYS A 206 11.04 20.11 -5.08
CA LYS A 206 12.08 21.17 -4.99
C LYS A 206 13.18 20.83 -3.98
N GLU A 207 12.88 19.93 -3.04
CA GLU A 207 13.82 19.43 -2.05
C GLU A 207 14.43 18.11 -2.56
N GLU A 208 15.48 18.19 -3.38
CA GLU A 208 16.19 17.01 -3.86
C GLU A 208 16.63 16.11 -2.67
N PRO A 209 16.61 14.77 -2.84
CA PRO A 209 16.98 13.85 -1.76
C PRO A 209 18.42 14.08 -1.27
N LYS A 210 18.56 14.16 0.06
CA LYS A 210 19.79 14.58 0.74
C LYS A 210 20.93 13.55 0.74
N SER A 211 20.72 12.28 0.38
CA SER A 211 21.79 11.27 0.41
C SER A 211 22.31 10.90 -0.98
N GLU A 212 23.63 10.87 -1.13
CA GLU A 212 24.34 10.60 -2.38
C GLU A 212 24.07 9.19 -2.93
N VAL A 213 23.99 8.19 -2.05
CA VAL A 213 23.67 6.79 -2.42
C VAL A 213 22.29 6.68 -3.05
N PHE A 214 21.30 7.38 -2.48
CA PHE A 214 19.95 7.43 -3.01
C PHE A 214 19.92 8.11 -4.38
N ARG A 215 20.68 9.21 -4.53
CA ARG A 215 20.82 9.89 -5.82
C ARG A 215 21.40 8.95 -6.86
N ALA A 216 22.45 8.19 -6.55
CA ALA A 216 23.08 7.30 -7.53
C ALA A 216 22.13 6.19 -8.04
N GLY A 217 21.48 5.45 -7.14
CA GLY A 217 20.55 4.37 -7.54
C GLY A 217 19.32 4.87 -8.28
N THR A 218 18.74 5.99 -7.81
CA THR A 218 17.55 6.61 -8.42
C THR A 218 17.90 7.23 -9.78
N GLN A 219 19.00 7.99 -9.88
CA GLN A 219 19.43 8.55 -11.17
C GLN A 219 19.73 7.45 -12.19
N ASP A 220 20.33 6.34 -11.77
CA ASP A 220 20.56 5.21 -12.65
C ASP A 220 19.27 4.60 -13.20
N PHE A 221 18.19 4.62 -12.42
CA PHE A 221 16.90 4.09 -12.84
C PHE A 221 16.14 5.05 -13.76
N TYR A 222 16.06 6.34 -13.40
CA TYR A 222 15.26 7.33 -14.14
C TYR A 222 16.01 7.98 -15.31
N VAL A 223 17.34 8.13 -15.21
CA VAL A 223 18.15 8.89 -16.18
C VAL A 223 18.91 7.97 -17.12
N LYS A 224 19.58 6.92 -16.62
CA LYS A 224 20.35 6.01 -17.49
C LYS A 224 19.48 5.02 -18.25
N CYS A 225 18.33 4.67 -17.69
CA CYS A 225 17.31 3.90 -18.40
C CYS A 225 16.25 4.85 -18.97
N PRO A 226 15.60 4.50 -20.11
CA PRO A 226 14.61 5.36 -20.75
C PRO A 226 13.27 5.31 -20.01
N TYR A 227 13.25 5.69 -18.72
CA TYR A 227 12.13 5.57 -17.78
C TYR A 227 11.78 6.91 -17.15
N TRP A 228 11.11 7.78 -17.91
CA TRP A 228 10.66 9.08 -17.39
C TRP A 228 9.25 9.03 -16.79
N THR A 229 8.41 8.16 -17.33
CA THR A 229 7.06 7.86 -16.85
C THR A 229 6.93 6.39 -16.48
N LEU A 230 5.93 6.05 -15.66
CA LEU A 230 5.65 4.63 -15.38
C LEU A 230 5.23 3.88 -16.67
N ASN A 231 4.60 4.59 -17.61
CA ASN A 231 4.31 4.04 -18.93
C ASN A 231 5.60 3.62 -19.67
N ASP A 232 6.67 4.39 -19.58
CA ASP A 232 7.96 4.04 -20.21
C ASP A 232 8.61 2.83 -19.54
N VAL A 233 8.50 2.69 -18.21
CA VAL A 233 8.94 1.47 -17.51
C VAL A 233 8.23 0.25 -18.09
N ALA A 234 6.92 0.33 -18.32
CA ALA A 234 6.16 -0.76 -18.87
C ALA A 234 6.53 -1.04 -20.34
N GLN A 235 6.47 -0.01 -21.20
CA GLN A 235 6.70 -0.13 -22.64
C GLN A 235 8.14 -0.56 -22.95
N ASN A 236 9.12 0.09 -22.34
CA ASN A 236 10.53 -0.13 -22.66
C ASN A 236 11.15 -1.22 -21.78
N GLY A 237 10.72 -1.35 -20.53
CA GLY A 237 11.31 -2.27 -19.55
C GLY A 237 10.68 -3.65 -19.49
N LEU A 238 9.35 -3.74 -19.64
CA LEU A 238 8.61 -4.99 -19.37
C LEU A 238 8.18 -5.71 -20.65
N LEU A 239 7.69 -4.98 -21.65
CA LEU A 239 7.26 -5.59 -22.91
C LEU A 239 8.43 -6.19 -23.70
N SER A 240 8.12 -7.14 -24.58
CA SER A 240 9.11 -7.86 -25.40
C SER A 240 9.72 -6.99 -26.49
N ASN A 241 8.95 -6.05 -27.03
CA ASN A 241 9.31 -5.09 -28.08
C ASN A 241 9.86 -3.76 -27.54
N GLY A 242 10.13 -3.65 -26.24
CA GLY A 242 10.68 -2.43 -25.63
C GLY A 242 12.12 -2.14 -26.08
N GLU A 243 12.45 -0.85 -26.21
CA GLU A 243 13.76 -0.39 -26.71
C GLU A 243 14.85 -0.33 -25.63
N ALA A 244 14.52 -0.55 -24.35
CA ALA A 244 15.52 -0.49 -23.29
C ALA A 244 16.54 -1.62 -23.39
N SER A 245 17.77 -1.34 -22.98
CA SER A 245 18.83 -2.35 -22.88
C SER A 245 18.42 -3.52 -21.98
N VAL A 246 19.04 -4.69 -22.20
CA VAL A 246 18.81 -5.89 -21.36
C VAL A 246 18.99 -5.57 -19.86
N GLU A 247 20.00 -4.77 -19.54
CA GLU A 247 20.28 -4.32 -18.18
C GLU A 247 19.15 -3.46 -17.61
N CYS A 248 18.64 -2.49 -18.36
CA CYS A 248 17.52 -1.67 -17.90
C CYS A 248 16.23 -2.48 -17.72
N ARG A 249 15.94 -3.42 -18.64
CA ARG A 249 14.81 -4.35 -18.51
C ARG A 249 14.93 -5.21 -17.24
N ARG A 250 16.14 -5.66 -16.92
CA ARG A 250 16.44 -6.38 -15.66
C ARG A 250 16.19 -5.49 -14.44
N LYS A 251 16.66 -4.23 -14.46
CA LYS A 251 16.43 -3.26 -13.38
C LYS A 251 14.94 -2.98 -13.18
N ALA A 252 14.15 -2.78 -14.24
CA ALA A 252 12.71 -2.56 -14.16
C ALA A 252 11.99 -3.68 -13.40
N ARG A 253 12.27 -4.94 -13.76
CA ARG A 253 11.70 -6.11 -13.07
C ARG A 253 12.12 -6.17 -11.61
N GLN A 254 13.41 -6.04 -11.34
CA GLN A 254 13.95 -6.10 -9.98
C GLN A 254 13.43 -4.97 -9.07
N ALA A 255 13.19 -3.79 -9.64
CA ALA A 255 12.60 -2.66 -8.92
C ALA A 255 11.16 -2.96 -8.51
N LEU A 256 10.31 -3.42 -9.45
CA LEU A 256 8.89 -3.73 -9.19
C LEU A 256 8.70 -4.93 -8.27
N GLN A 257 9.60 -5.92 -8.34
CA GLN A 257 9.64 -7.07 -7.42
C GLN A 257 10.15 -6.70 -6.02
N GLY A 258 10.67 -5.49 -5.83
CA GLY A 258 11.19 -5.04 -4.54
C GLY A 258 12.46 -5.76 -4.08
N VAL A 259 13.22 -6.41 -4.99
CA VAL A 259 14.46 -7.13 -4.66
C VAL A 259 15.70 -6.23 -4.69
N LYS A 260 15.63 -5.08 -5.36
CA LYS A 260 16.70 -4.07 -5.39
C LYS A 260 16.14 -2.67 -5.14
N GLU A 261 16.88 -1.88 -4.37
CA GLU A 261 16.47 -0.54 -3.93
C GLU A 261 16.72 0.52 -5.02
N PHE A 262 16.07 0.38 -6.18
CA PHE A 262 16.08 1.40 -7.23
C PHE A 262 15.04 2.50 -6.98
N VAL A 263 13.88 2.09 -6.46
CA VAL A 263 12.78 2.98 -6.04
C VAL A 263 12.39 2.56 -4.62
N PRO A 264 12.71 3.34 -3.57
CA PRO A 264 12.57 2.90 -2.19
C PRO A 264 11.17 2.45 -1.80
N HIS A 265 10.13 3.13 -2.30
CA HIS A 265 8.74 2.74 -2.02
C HIS A 265 8.28 1.48 -2.79
N TRP A 266 9.03 1.04 -3.80
CA TRP A 266 8.85 -0.29 -4.41
C TRP A 266 9.71 -1.34 -3.70
N PHE A 267 10.88 -0.93 -3.19
CA PHE A 267 11.71 -1.82 -2.38
C PHE A 267 10.97 -2.24 -1.12
N PHE A 268 10.43 -1.31 -0.33
CA PHE A 268 9.59 -1.64 0.83
C PHE A 268 8.13 -1.83 0.40
N ASN A 269 7.86 -2.92 -0.34
CA ASN A 269 6.54 -3.35 -0.83
C ASN A 269 5.72 -4.13 0.23
N PHE A 270 4.50 -4.56 -0.11
CA PHE A 270 3.65 -5.34 0.80
C PHE A 270 4.31 -6.63 1.25
N GLN A 271 4.98 -7.35 0.34
CA GLN A 271 5.69 -8.57 0.69
C GLN A 271 6.68 -8.35 1.84
N TYR A 272 7.46 -7.26 1.78
CA TYR A 272 8.41 -6.93 2.84
C TYR A 272 7.75 -6.84 4.21
N TYR A 273 6.68 -6.05 4.37
CA TYR A 273 6.05 -5.87 5.68
C TYR A 273 5.34 -7.15 6.15
N TYR A 274 4.67 -7.85 5.23
CA TYR A 274 3.93 -9.07 5.53
C TYR A 274 4.83 -10.21 6.01
N GLU A 275 6.01 -10.37 5.40
CA GLU A 275 6.99 -11.39 5.80
C GLU A 275 7.87 -10.96 6.97
N PHE A 276 8.17 -9.67 7.12
CA PHE A 276 9.02 -9.18 8.21
C PHE A 276 8.43 -9.46 9.59
N ILE A 277 7.11 -9.26 9.75
CA ILE A 277 6.38 -9.49 11.01
C ILE A 277 6.13 -10.99 11.25
N SER A 278 6.17 -11.82 10.20
CA SER A 278 5.72 -13.23 10.16
C SER A 278 4.21 -13.42 10.18
N GLN A 279 3.73 -14.37 9.38
CA GLN A 279 2.31 -14.72 9.30
C GLN A 279 1.76 -15.28 10.61
N ASP A 280 2.59 -15.99 11.39
CA ASP A 280 2.17 -16.56 12.67
C ASP A 280 1.85 -15.45 13.70
N VAL A 281 2.61 -14.35 13.66
CA VAL A 281 2.36 -13.18 14.52
C VAL A 281 1.13 -12.41 14.02
N LEU A 282 0.95 -12.31 12.70
CA LEU A 282 -0.16 -11.59 12.09
C LEU A 282 -1.51 -12.31 12.21
N ARG A 283 -1.51 -13.63 12.38
CA ARG A 283 -2.73 -14.45 12.45
C ARG A 283 -3.63 -13.96 13.59
N GLY A 284 -4.80 -13.43 13.23
CA GLY A 284 -5.77 -12.93 14.19
C GLY A 284 -5.35 -11.61 14.87
N LYS A 285 -4.44 -10.84 14.26
CA LYS A 285 -3.96 -9.55 14.78
C LYS A 285 -3.88 -8.44 13.71
N MET A 286 -4.36 -8.68 12.50
CA MET A 286 -4.23 -7.74 11.39
C MET A 286 -5.44 -6.82 11.31
N LEU A 287 -5.19 -5.51 11.32
CA LEU A 287 -6.16 -4.48 10.98
C LEU A 287 -5.72 -3.80 9.68
N VAL A 288 -6.67 -3.36 8.88
CA VAL A 288 -6.42 -2.78 7.57
C VAL A 288 -7.23 -1.52 7.36
N ILE A 289 -6.57 -0.45 6.91
CA ILE A 289 -7.20 0.73 6.30
C ILE A 289 -6.82 0.73 4.81
N ARG A 290 -7.83 0.67 3.95
CA ARG A 290 -7.70 0.80 2.50
C ARG A 290 -7.69 2.27 2.14
N ASN A 291 -6.73 2.70 1.34
CA ASN A 291 -6.59 4.09 0.92
C ASN A 291 -7.81 4.58 0.13
N GLU A 292 -8.51 3.68 -0.55
CA GLU A 292 -9.74 3.93 -1.29
C GLU A 292 -10.96 4.13 -0.37
N HIS A 293 -10.92 3.59 0.87
CA HIS A 293 -12.04 3.51 1.81
C HIS A 293 -11.64 3.96 3.23
N ILE A 294 -10.78 4.98 3.33
CA ILE A 294 -10.15 5.38 4.60
C ILE A 294 -11.18 5.66 5.71
N VAL A 295 -12.25 6.39 5.37
CA VAL A 295 -13.24 6.85 6.35
C VAL A 295 -14.00 5.67 6.93
N ASP A 296 -14.46 4.76 6.09
CA ASP A 296 -15.24 3.59 6.50
C ASP A 296 -14.39 2.64 7.33
N ASP A 297 -13.16 2.34 6.88
CA ASP A 297 -12.26 1.43 7.58
C ASP A 297 -11.82 2.00 8.94
N TRP A 298 -11.54 3.30 9.02
CA TRP A 298 -11.21 3.95 10.29
C TRP A 298 -12.36 3.84 11.29
N ASN A 299 -13.57 4.18 10.86
CA ASN A 299 -14.75 4.14 11.72
C ASN A 299 -15.11 2.70 12.14
N SER A 300 -14.93 1.72 11.26
CA SER A 300 -15.06 0.29 11.58
C SER A 300 -14.09 -0.13 12.70
N ILE A 301 -12.82 0.27 12.59
CA ILE A 301 -11.80 -0.03 13.60
C ILE A 301 -12.12 0.65 14.93
N GLU A 302 -12.49 1.93 14.93
CA GLU A 302 -12.89 2.64 16.16
C GLU A 302 -14.04 1.91 16.88
N GLY A 303 -15.08 1.53 16.15
CA GLY A 303 -16.20 0.76 16.71
C GLY A 303 -15.76 -0.60 17.26
N MET A 304 -14.90 -1.33 16.53
CA MET A 304 -14.35 -2.62 16.98
C MET A 304 -13.53 -2.50 18.27
N LEU A 305 -12.86 -1.36 18.47
CA LEU A 305 -12.07 -1.08 19.68
C LEU A 305 -12.92 -0.60 20.87
N GLY A 306 -14.25 -0.50 20.71
CA GLY A 306 -15.16 0.04 21.71
C GLY A 306 -15.18 1.58 21.76
N GLY A 307 -14.70 2.22 20.70
CA GLY A 307 -14.73 3.67 20.51
C GLY A 307 -16.09 4.14 19.99
N HIS A 308 -16.16 5.42 19.65
CA HIS A 308 -17.36 5.98 19.04
C HIS A 308 -17.42 5.64 17.54
N ASN A 309 -18.63 5.49 17.02
CA ASN A 309 -18.85 5.40 15.57
C ASN A 309 -18.75 6.80 14.94
N ASN A 310 -18.37 6.87 13.67
CA ASN A 310 -18.33 8.11 12.88
C ASN A 310 -17.44 9.21 13.46
N VAL A 311 -16.29 8.81 14.01
CA VAL A 311 -15.26 9.74 14.52
C VAL A 311 -14.51 10.39 13.35
N MET A 312 -14.29 9.63 12.28
CA MET A 312 -13.67 10.08 11.04
C MET A 312 -14.73 10.63 10.08
N ASP A 313 -14.54 11.86 9.63
CA ASP A 313 -15.33 12.49 8.56
C ASP A 313 -14.43 12.82 7.36
N PRO A 314 -14.92 12.74 6.10
CA PRO A 314 -14.11 13.07 4.93
C PRO A 314 -13.48 14.47 4.95
N SER A 315 -14.10 15.45 5.63
CA SER A 315 -13.55 16.81 5.77
C SER A 315 -12.34 16.89 6.69
N LEU A 316 -12.12 15.87 7.53
CA LEU A 316 -10.96 15.76 8.42
C LEU A 316 -9.76 15.12 7.72
N LEU A 317 -9.94 14.55 6.53
CA LEU A 317 -8.82 14.00 5.78
C LEU A 317 -7.95 15.15 5.27
N PRO A 318 -6.67 15.22 5.68
CA PRO A 318 -5.78 16.25 5.18
C PRO A 318 -5.63 16.09 3.67
N ALA A 319 -5.79 17.21 2.95
CA ALA A 319 -5.67 17.27 1.49
C ALA A 319 -4.20 17.17 1.05
N ASN A 320 -3.52 16.06 1.39
CA ASN A 320 -2.07 15.90 1.22
C ASN A 320 -1.62 15.63 -0.22
N ASN A 321 -2.49 15.88 -1.21
CA ASN A 321 -2.20 15.75 -2.64
C ASN A 321 -2.15 17.12 -3.34
N VAL A 322 -1.51 18.11 -2.71
CA VAL A 322 -1.39 19.50 -3.23
C VAL A 322 -0.56 19.58 -4.53
N HIS A 323 0.20 18.53 -4.86
CA HIS A 323 0.94 18.51 -6.12
C HIS A 323 -0.01 18.40 -7.31
N ASN A 324 0.05 19.41 -8.20
CA ASN A 324 -0.62 19.39 -9.50
C ASN A 324 -0.24 18.10 -10.24
N LYS A 325 -1.19 17.16 -10.33
CA LYS A 325 -0.98 15.91 -11.07
C LYS A 325 -0.96 16.25 -12.55
N ASN A 326 0.20 16.15 -13.18
CA ASN A 326 0.27 16.23 -14.64
C ASN A 326 -0.46 15.00 -15.21
N SER A 327 -1.37 15.20 -16.16
CA SER A 327 -2.13 14.09 -16.77
C SER A 327 -1.22 13.06 -17.41
N THR A 328 -0.03 13.45 -17.87
CA THR A 328 0.99 12.54 -18.40
C THR A 328 1.55 11.59 -17.34
N ASP A 329 1.59 12.01 -16.08
CA ASP A 329 2.16 11.21 -14.98
C ASP A 329 1.21 10.10 -14.51
N LEU A 330 -0.07 10.23 -14.84
CA LEU A 330 -1.12 9.25 -14.53
C LEU A 330 -1.48 8.37 -15.73
N TYR A 331 -0.91 8.66 -16.91
CA TYR A 331 -1.24 7.93 -18.11
C TYR A 331 -0.57 6.55 -18.15
N LEU A 332 -1.36 5.52 -18.42
CA LEU A 332 -0.91 4.16 -18.74
C LEU A 332 -1.72 3.65 -19.93
N SER A 333 -1.05 3.27 -21.01
CA SER A 333 -1.70 2.52 -22.09
C SER A 333 -2.23 1.17 -21.58
N GLU A 334 -3.17 0.57 -22.29
CA GLU A 334 -3.70 -0.76 -21.96
C GLU A 334 -2.58 -1.83 -21.89
N GLY A 335 -1.70 -1.85 -22.89
CA GLY A 335 -0.55 -2.76 -22.89
C GLY A 335 0.43 -2.50 -21.75
N SER A 336 0.64 -1.24 -21.37
CA SER A 336 1.45 -0.89 -20.20
C SER A 336 0.84 -1.39 -18.89
N ARG A 337 -0.48 -1.19 -18.74
CA ARG A 337 -1.23 -1.65 -17.57
C ARG A 337 -1.14 -3.16 -17.42
N PHE A 338 -1.40 -3.89 -18.49
CA PHE A 338 -1.27 -5.35 -18.51
C PHE A 338 0.14 -5.81 -18.12
N ALA A 339 1.19 -5.21 -18.70
CA ALA A 339 2.57 -5.57 -18.39
C ALA A 339 2.93 -5.29 -16.92
N LEU A 340 2.45 -4.18 -16.36
CA LEU A 340 2.65 -3.83 -14.96
C LEU A 340 1.92 -4.78 -14.02
N CYS A 341 0.64 -5.06 -14.27
CA CYS A 341 -0.13 -6.02 -13.47
C CYS A 341 0.57 -7.38 -13.44
N LYS A 342 1.02 -7.88 -14.60
CA LYS A 342 1.78 -9.14 -14.68
C LYS A 342 3.06 -9.09 -13.85
N ALA A 343 3.83 -8.01 -13.94
CA ALA A 343 5.05 -7.84 -13.14
C ALA A 343 4.77 -7.70 -11.63
N LEU A 344 3.59 -7.21 -11.26
CA LEU A 344 3.13 -7.03 -9.88
C LEU A 344 2.33 -8.22 -9.35
N CYS A 345 2.19 -9.31 -10.09
CA CYS A 345 1.33 -10.42 -9.69
C CYS A 345 1.58 -10.88 -8.24
N ASN A 346 2.85 -11.11 -7.85
CA ASN A 346 3.17 -11.55 -6.48
C ASN A 346 2.80 -10.50 -5.43
N GLU A 347 2.97 -9.22 -5.74
CA GLU A 347 2.58 -8.12 -4.87
C GLU A 347 1.05 -8.05 -4.72
N ILE A 348 0.31 -8.29 -5.81
CA ILE A 348 -1.15 -8.40 -5.83
C ILE A 348 -1.61 -9.58 -4.98
N GLN A 349 -0.96 -10.75 -5.06
CA GLN A 349 -1.32 -11.89 -4.21
C GLN A 349 -1.09 -11.59 -2.72
N VAL A 350 -0.01 -10.87 -2.37
CA VAL A 350 0.20 -10.43 -0.97
C VAL A 350 -0.88 -9.42 -0.55
N TYR A 351 -1.27 -8.48 -1.42
CA TYR A 351 -2.38 -7.56 -1.15
C TYR A 351 -3.70 -8.31 -0.88
N LYS A 352 -4.03 -9.31 -1.70
CA LYS A 352 -5.20 -10.19 -1.49
C LYS A 352 -5.14 -10.93 -0.15
N ALA A 353 -3.95 -11.44 0.20
CA ALA A 353 -3.74 -12.12 1.48
C ALA A 353 -3.91 -11.17 2.69
N ILE A 354 -3.44 -9.93 2.58
CA ILE A 354 -3.63 -8.90 3.62
C ILE A 354 -5.12 -8.59 3.80
N LEU A 355 -5.86 -8.33 2.71
CA LEU A 355 -7.29 -8.07 2.76
C LEU A 355 -8.06 -9.21 3.45
N ARG A 356 -7.81 -10.46 3.02
CA ARG A 356 -8.49 -11.65 3.58
C ARG A 356 -8.09 -11.95 5.03
N SER A 357 -6.97 -11.43 5.50
CA SER A 357 -6.48 -11.63 6.88
C SER A 357 -6.95 -10.53 7.85
N ALA A 358 -7.54 -9.45 7.34
CA ALA A 358 -7.95 -8.31 8.14
C ALA A 358 -9.16 -8.66 9.02
N LEU A 359 -9.10 -8.29 10.29
CA LEU A 359 -10.19 -8.52 11.25
C LEU A 359 -11.35 -7.54 11.13
N ASN A 360 -11.05 -6.32 10.67
CA ASN A 360 -12.03 -5.22 10.61
C ASN A 360 -12.76 -5.11 9.27
N LEU A 361 -12.45 -5.99 8.31
CA LEU A 361 -13.08 -6.02 6.99
C LEU A 361 -14.07 -7.19 6.94
N MET A 362 -15.28 -6.91 6.47
CA MET A 362 -16.26 -7.94 6.17
C MET A 362 -15.97 -8.58 4.80
N GLU A 363 -16.60 -9.72 4.52
CA GLU A 363 -16.47 -10.37 3.20
C GLU A 363 -16.86 -9.44 2.05
N GLU A 364 -17.90 -8.62 2.24
CA GLU A 364 -18.32 -7.59 1.27
C GLU A 364 -17.24 -6.52 1.05
N ASP A 365 -16.57 -6.06 2.11
CA ASP A 365 -15.47 -5.09 1.99
C ASP A 365 -14.31 -5.66 1.17
N VAL A 366 -13.95 -6.91 1.46
CA VAL A 366 -12.93 -7.63 0.71
C VAL A 366 -13.36 -7.78 -0.75
N HIS A 367 -14.62 -8.14 -1.00
CA HIS A 367 -15.16 -8.28 -2.35
C HIS A 367 -15.09 -6.97 -3.14
N ILE A 368 -15.53 -5.84 -2.56
CA ILE A 368 -15.45 -4.50 -3.17
C ILE A 368 -14.01 -4.20 -3.61
N SER A 369 -13.04 -4.41 -2.73
CA SER A 369 -11.63 -4.15 -3.05
C SER A 369 -11.07 -5.08 -4.13
N LEU A 370 -11.52 -6.33 -4.18
CA LEU A 370 -11.14 -7.26 -5.25
C LEU A 370 -11.78 -6.92 -6.59
N GLU A 371 -12.99 -6.38 -6.60
CA GLU A 371 -13.65 -5.88 -7.81
C GLU A 371 -12.98 -4.62 -8.34
N GLU A 372 -12.62 -3.67 -7.47
CA GLU A 372 -11.83 -2.49 -7.84
C GLU A 372 -10.48 -2.88 -8.45
N LEU A 373 -9.79 -3.84 -7.83
CA LEU A 373 -8.56 -4.42 -8.36
C LEU A 373 -8.80 -5.09 -9.73
N ARG A 374 -9.90 -5.83 -9.89
CA ARG A 374 -10.26 -6.53 -11.14
C ARG A 374 -10.46 -5.56 -12.31
N LEU A 375 -10.94 -4.34 -12.05
CA LEU A 375 -11.05 -3.29 -13.08
C LEU A 375 -9.69 -2.84 -13.61
N GLN A 376 -8.63 -2.91 -12.79
CA GLN A 376 -7.28 -2.49 -13.18
C GLN A 376 -6.42 -3.65 -13.69
N CYS A 377 -6.46 -4.80 -13.00
CA CYS A 377 -5.65 -5.98 -13.23
C CYS A 377 -6.53 -7.25 -13.26
N PRO A 378 -7.35 -7.47 -14.30
CA PRO A 378 -8.39 -8.50 -14.30
C PRO A 378 -7.85 -9.93 -14.19
N VAL A 379 -6.70 -10.20 -14.82
CA VAL A 379 -6.09 -11.54 -14.82
C VAL A 379 -5.52 -11.85 -13.44
N GLU A 380 -4.77 -10.93 -12.86
CA GLU A 380 -4.09 -11.11 -11.57
C GLU A 380 -5.07 -11.07 -10.39
N ALA A 381 -6.16 -10.30 -10.48
CA ALA A 381 -7.24 -10.30 -9.50
C ALA A 381 -7.91 -11.68 -9.41
N ALA A 382 -8.21 -12.28 -10.57
CA ALA A 382 -8.87 -13.59 -10.67
C ALA A 382 -7.92 -14.77 -10.37
N SER A 383 -6.62 -14.61 -10.61
CA SER A 383 -5.64 -15.67 -10.34
C SER A 383 -5.28 -15.76 -8.85
N GLU A 384 -5.06 -16.97 -8.37
CA GLU A 384 -4.49 -17.24 -7.04
C GLU A 384 -2.98 -17.57 -7.10
N VAL A 385 -2.43 -17.73 -8.31
CA VAL A 385 -1.01 -18.05 -8.53
C VAL A 385 -0.40 -17.14 -9.60
N CYS A 386 0.91 -16.94 -9.51
CA CYS A 386 1.67 -16.16 -10.47
C CYS A 386 2.57 -17.04 -11.34
N ASP A 387 2.74 -16.67 -12.60
CA ASP A 387 3.70 -17.34 -13.51
C ASP A 387 5.14 -17.28 -12.95
N ALA A 388 5.48 -16.16 -12.31
CA ALA A 388 6.78 -15.94 -11.71
C ALA A 388 6.76 -16.33 -10.23
N GLU A 389 7.79 -17.05 -9.81
CA GLU A 389 8.00 -17.38 -8.40
C GLU A 389 8.07 -16.11 -7.55
N LYS A 390 7.53 -16.20 -6.34
CA LYS A 390 7.61 -15.13 -5.34
C LYS A 390 9.07 -14.90 -4.98
N PRO A 391 9.60 -13.66 -5.06
CA PRO A 391 11.00 -13.42 -4.74
C PRO A 391 11.32 -13.79 -3.29
N ASP A 392 12.44 -14.48 -3.05
CA ASP A 392 12.96 -14.65 -1.70
C ASP A 392 13.58 -13.34 -1.21
N ILE A 393 13.04 -12.81 -0.12
CA ILE A 393 13.49 -11.56 0.52
C ILE A 393 14.07 -11.79 1.92
N THR A 394 14.45 -13.03 2.25
CA THR A 394 15.00 -13.39 3.56
C THR A 394 16.22 -12.55 3.91
N GLU A 395 17.19 -12.44 3.01
CA GLU A 395 18.40 -11.62 3.21
C GLU A 395 18.03 -10.15 3.45
N LYS A 396 17.13 -9.60 2.64
CA LYS A 396 16.62 -8.22 2.80
C LYS A 396 15.95 -8.01 4.17
N ILE A 397 15.23 -8.98 4.71
CA ILE A 397 14.64 -8.90 6.05
C ILE A 397 15.73 -8.97 7.13
N LEU A 398 16.66 -9.91 7.00
CA LEU A 398 17.77 -10.08 7.96
C LEU A 398 18.64 -8.83 8.04
N ASP A 399 19.01 -8.25 6.89
CA ASP A 399 19.76 -7.00 6.82
C ASP A 399 19.05 -5.89 7.59
N ARG A 400 17.73 -5.77 7.45
CA ARG A 400 16.95 -4.72 8.13
C ARG A 400 16.62 -5.04 9.60
N LYS A 401 16.72 -6.30 10.04
CA LYS A 401 16.64 -6.69 11.45
C LYS A 401 17.96 -6.53 12.20
N GLY A 402 19.09 -6.43 11.50
CA GLY A 402 20.44 -6.36 12.07
C GLY A 402 21.12 -4.98 12.02
N CYS A 403 20.43 -3.94 11.52
CA CYS A 403 21.03 -2.65 11.18
C CYS A 403 20.53 -1.50 12.03
#